data_AF-A0AAF0D1M5-F1
#
_entry.id   AF-A0AAF0D1M5-F1
#
_cell.length_a   1.000
_cell.length_b   1.000
_cell.length_c   1.000
_cell.angle_alpha   90.00
_cell.angle_beta   90.00
_cell.angle_gamma   90.00
#
_symmetry.space_group_name_H-M   'P 1'
#
loop_
_entity.id
_entity.type
_entity.pdbx_description
1 polymer ?
#
loop_
_entity_poly.entity_id
_entity_poly.type
_entity_poly.pdbx_seq_one_letter_code
_entity_poly.pdbx_strand_id
1 'polypeptide(L)'
;MLDAVWVPIAFIIILIASAAIYTWGRKVAPPSRNKGEAVESYACGEEQADIHAQFRINWFYYAVYFMIFDIIAFILTFGAFQLGILPSVYAVALYAAVSLVAIVVLLRG
;
A
#
# COMPACT_ATOMS: atom_id res chain seq x y z
N MET A 1 -3.87 15.83 -21.97
CA MET A 1 -3.96 17.19 -21.35
C MET A 1 -5.12 17.28 -20.36
N LEU A 2 -6.30 16.72 -20.67
CA LEU A 2 -7.42 16.63 -19.71
C LEU A 2 -7.02 15.87 -18.43
N ASP A 3 -6.30 14.76 -18.57
CA ASP A 3 -5.97 13.84 -17.47
C ASP A 3 -5.02 14.47 -16.44
N ALA A 4 -4.13 15.35 -16.88
CA ALA A 4 -3.20 16.08 -16.02
C ALA A 4 -3.90 17.06 -15.06
N VAL A 5 -5.13 17.48 -15.39
CA VAL A 5 -5.93 18.39 -14.55
C VAL A 5 -6.92 17.59 -13.69
N TRP A 6 -7.53 16.53 -14.22
CA TRP A 6 -8.49 15.72 -13.47
C TRP A 6 -7.86 14.91 -12.34
N VAL A 7 -6.64 14.38 -12.52
CA VAL A 7 -5.93 13.61 -11.49
C VAL A 7 -5.68 14.42 -10.20
N PRO A 8 -5.09 15.62 -10.24
CA PRO A 8 -4.89 16.41 -9.02
C PRO A 8 -6.22 16.86 -8.41
N ILE A 9 -7.24 17.15 -9.22
CA ILE A 9 -8.58 17.50 -8.71
C ILE A 9 -9.19 16.32 -7.94
N ALA A 10 -9.15 15.11 -8.51
CA ALA A 10 -9.66 13.92 -7.85
C ALA A 10 -8.91 13.64 -6.53
N PHE A 11 -7.59 13.78 -6.52
CA PHE A 11 -6.77 13.63 -5.32
C PHE A 11 -7.17 14.63 -4.22
N ILE A 12 -7.35 15.91 -4.58
CA ILE A 12 -7.78 16.96 -3.64
C ILE A 12 -9.17 16.65 -3.10
N ILE A 13 -10.12 16.23 -3.94
CA ILE A 13 -11.47 15.86 -3.51
C ILE A 13 -11.43 14.71 -2.49
N ILE A 14 -10.63 13.67 -2.76
CA ILE A 14 -10.48 12.52 -1.85
C ILE A 14 -9.85 12.95 -0.52
N LEU A 15 -8.82 13.80 -0.56
CA LEU A 15 -8.21 14.36 0.65
C LEU A 15 -9.21 15.16 1.48
N ILE A 16 -9.98 16.06 0.85
CA ILE A 16 -11.00 16.87 1.52
C ILE A 16 -12.08 15.97 2.11
N ALA A 17 -12.57 14.98 1.36
CA ALA A 17 -13.57 14.03 1.84
C ALA A 17 -13.05 13.25 3.06
N SER A 18 -11.81 12.77 3.01
CA SER A 18 -11.18 12.02 4.11
C SER A 18 -11.02 12.89 5.36
N ALA A 19 -10.57 14.13 5.20
CA ALA A 19 -10.45 15.10 6.28
C ALA A 19 -11.81 15.47 6.86
N ALA A 20 -12.85 15.62 6.03
CA ALA A 20 -14.21 15.88 6.47
C ALA A 20 -14.75 14.72 7.32
N ILE A 21 -14.57 13.47 6.87
CA ILE A 21 -14.97 12.28 7.65
C ILE A 21 -14.21 12.23 8.98
N TYR A 22 -12.90 12.45 8.98
CA TYR A 22 -12.09 12.43 10.20
C TYR A 22 -12.53 13.51 11.21
N THR A 23 -12.69 14.75 10.75
CA THR A 23 -13.09 15.86 11.62
C THR A 23 -14.53 15.73 12.10
N TRP A 24 -15.43 15.19 11.28
CA TRP A 24 -16.80 14.90 11.70
C TRP A 24 -16.83 13.77 12.73
N GLY A 25 -16.12 12.66 12.48
CA GLY A 25 -15.97 11.57 13.44
C GLY A 25 -15.43 12.05 14.79
N ARG A 26 -14.43 12.94 14.77
CA ARG A 26 -13.89 13.58 15.98
C ARG A 26 -14.91 14.45 16.73
N LYS A 27 -15.83 15.13 16.03
CA LYS A 27 -16.88 15.96 16.66
C LYS A 27 -18.01 15.14 17.26
N VAL A 28 -18.34 13.98 16.68
CA VAL A 28 -19.42 13.10 17.15
C VAL A 28 -18.93 12.17 18.26
N ALA A 29 -17.65 11.81 18.25
CA ALA A 29 -17.08 10.92 19.25
C ALA A 29 -17.10 11.53 20.67
N PRO A 30 -17.32 10.70 21.71
CA PRO A 30 -17.15 11.15 23.10
C PRO A 30 -15.69 11.59 23.36
N PRO A 31 -15.46 12.45 24.36
CA PRO A 31 -14.12 12.95 24.67
C PRO A 31 -13.15 11.78 24.94
N SER A 32 -11.98 11.80 24.29
CA SER A 32 -10.95 10.78 24.46
C SER A 32 -10.40 10.81 25.88
N ARG A 33 -10.28 9.64 26.51
CA ARG A 33 -9.51 9.49 27.75
C ARG A 33 -8.02 9.55 27.40
N ASN A 34 -7.26 10.30 28.20
CA ASN A 34 -5.82 10.48 27.99
C ASN A 34 -4.96 9.69 29.01
N LYS A 35 -5.59 8.93 29.92
CA LYS A 35 -4.93 8.21 31.01
C LYS A 35 -5.67 6.90 31.38
N GLY A 36 -4.90 5.97 31.95
CA GLY A 36 -5.34 4.65 32.40
C GLY A 36 -5.47 3.63 31.28
N GLU A 37 -6.12 2.51 31.57
CA GLU A 37 -6.27 1.35 30.67
C GLU A 37 -6.82 1.69 29.26
N ALA A 38 -7.59 2.78 29.14
CA ALA A 38 -8.14 3.24 27.86
C ALA A 38 -7.08 3.69 26.82
N VAL A 39 -5.86 3.99 27.27
CA VAL A 39 -4.73 4.37 26.39
C VAL A 39 -3.61 3.32 26.40
N GLU A 40 -3.78 2.25 27.17
CA GLU A 40 -2.84 1.14 27.20
C GLU A 40 -3.15 0.16 26.06
N SER A 41 -2.10 -0.47 25.52
CA SER A 41 -2.27 -1.50 24.51
C SER A 41 -3.09 -2.66 25.08
N TYR A 42 -4.01 -3.18 24.28
CA TYR A 42 -4.87 -4.28 24.70
C TYR A 42 -4.05 -5.53 25.04
N ALA A 43 -4.07 -5.94 26.31
CA ALA A 43 -3.50 -7.20 26.80
C ALA A 43 -4.42 -7.86 27.84
N CYS A 44 -5.73 -7.81 27.64
CA CYS A 44 -6.70 -8.42 28.58
C CYS A 44 -6.55 -7.94 30.06
N GLY A 45 -5.98 -6.76 30.29
CA GLY A 45 -5.68 -6.23 31.62
C GLY A 45 -4.35 -6.72 32.25
N GLU A 46 -3.54 -7.48 31.50
CA GLU A 46 -2.21 -7.92 31.90
C GLU A 46 -1.14 -6.85 31.59
N GLU A 47 -0.09 -6.79 32.40
CA GLU A 47 1.07 -5.95 32.12
C GLU A 47 1.71 -6.39 30.79
N GLN A 48 1.78 -5.44 29.85
CA GLN A 48 2.40 -5.68 28.55
C GLN A 48 3.88 -6.01 28.73
N ALA A 49 4.31 -7.12 28.14
CA ALA A 49 5.73 -7.41 27.96
C ALA A 49 6.36 -6.34 27.05
N ASP A 50 7.64 -6.04 27.27
CA ASP A 50 8.40 -5.04 26.51
C ASP A 50 8.22 -5.24 24.99
N ILE A 51 7.96 -4.16 24.26
CA ILE A 51 7.58 -4.17 22.85
C ILE A 51 8.82 -4.53 22.02
N HIS A 52 9.06 -5.83 21.88
CA HIS A 52 10.02 -6.32 20.92
C HIS A 52 9.36 -6.25 19.54
N ALA A 53 9.74 -5.26 18.73
CA ALA A 53 9.33 -5.19 17.34
C ALA A 53 9.81 -6.46 16.63
N GLN A 54 8.94 -7.46 16.49
CA GLN A 54 9.22 -8.71 15.80
C GLN A 54 9.23 -8.46 14.29
N PHE A 55 10.28 -7.79 13.80
CA PHE A 55 10.52 -7.66 12.37
C PHE A 55 10.93 -9.02 11.82
N ARG A 56 9.98 -9.67 11.15
CA ARG A 56 10.27 -10.86 10.35
C ARG A 56 10.96 -10.40 9.06
N ILE A 57 12.21 -10.83 8.88
CA ILE A 57 13.05 -10.49 7.71
C ILE A 57 12.33 -10.83 6.38
N ASN A 58 11.47 -11.85 6.36
CA ASN A 58 10.68 -12.22 5.19
C ASN A 58 9.82 -11.07 4.63
N TRP A 59 9.33 -10.17 5.48
CA TRP A 59 8.52 -9.01 5.06
C TRP A 59 9.38 -7.97 4.36
N PHE A 60 10.64 -7.84 4.79
CA PHE A 60 11.61 -6.99 4.11
C PHE A 60 11.94 -7.53 2.72
N TYR A 61 12.17 -8.86 2.60
CA TYR A 61 12.38 -9.47 1.28
C TYR A 61 11.18 -9.27 0.36
N TYR A 62 9.96 -9.47 0.87
CA TYR A 62 8.75 -9.20 0.10
C TYR A 62 8.69 -7.75 -0.39
N ALA A 63 8.97 -6.76 0.47
CA ALA A 63 8.98 -5.34 0.09
C ALA A 63 10.02 -5.04 -1.00
N VAL A 64 11.23 -5.62 -0.90
CA VAL A 64 12.28 -5.46 -1.92
C VAL A 64 11.86 -6.06 -3.25
N TYR A 65 11.31 -7.28 -3.26
CA TYR A 65 10.82 -7.91 -4.50
C TYR A 65 9.67 -7.11 -5.11
N PHE A 66 8.72 -6.65 -4.29
CA PHE A 66 7.63 -5.79 -4.75
C PHE A 66 8.17 -4.52 -5.42
N MET A 67 9.14 -3.84 -4.81
CA MET A 67 9.77 -2.65 -5.39
C MET A 67 10.46 -2.94 -6.73
N ILE A 68 11.17 -4.07 -6.86
CA ILE A 68 11.82 -4.46 -8.12
C ILE A 68 10.76 -4.67 -9.21
N PHE A 69 9.69 -5.41 -8.91
CA PHE A 69 8.60 -5.64 -9.85
C PHE A 69 7.88 -4.34 -10.23
N ASP A 70 7.69 -3.42 -9.29
CA ASP A 70 7.06 -2.13 -9.54
C ASP A 70 7.90 -1.26 -10.49
N ILE A 71 9.22 -1.18 -10.28
CA ILE A 71 10.13 -0.46 -11.17
C ILE A 71 10.11 -1.07 -12.58
N ILE A 72 10.10 -2.40 -12.70
CA ILE A 72 10.02 -3.08 -14.00
C ILE A 72 8.68 -2.76 -14.68
N ALA A 73 7.56 -2.80 -13.96
CA ALA A 73 6.25 -2.45 -14.50
C ALA A 73 6.21 -1.01 -15.01
N PHE A 74 6.81 -0.08 -14.26
CA PHE A 74 6.95 1.31 -14.67
C PHE A 74 7.73 1.41 -15.99
N ILE A 75 8.92 0.80 -16.07
CA ILE A 75 9.75 0.80 -17.30
C ILE A 75 8.97 0.22 -18.49
N LEU A 76 8.29 -0.92 -18.31
CA LEU A 76 7.49 -1.55 -19.36
C LEU A 76 6.33 -0.66 -19.81
N THR A 77 5.68 0.03 -18.88
CA THR A 77 4.58 0.95 -19.19
C THR A 77 5.07 2.12 -20.03
N PHE A 78 6.20 2.73 -19.67
CA PHE A 78 6.79 3.81 -20.47
C PHE A 78 7.28 3.33 -21.83
N GLY A 79 7.88 2.15 -21.91
CA GLY A 79 8.28 1.55 -23.19
C GLY A 79 7.10 1.20 -24.09
N ALA A 80 5.99 0.73 -23.52
CA ALA A 80 4.80 0.30 -24.27
C ALA A 80 4.22 1.39 -25.17
N PHE A 81 4.37 2.67 -24.82
CA PHE A 81 3.93 3.80 -25.65
C PHE A 81 4.61 3.86 -27.03
N GLN A 82 5.79 3.24 -27.19
CA GLN A 82 6.58 3.31 -28.42
C GLN A 82 6.56 2.02 -29.25
N LEU A 83 6.25 0.87 -28.64
CA LEU A 83 6.35 -0.45 -29.26
C LEU A 83 5.10 -0.88 -30.06
N GLY A 84 3.93 -0.28 -29.79
CA GLY A 84 2.65 -0.70 -30.39
C GLY A 84 1.94 -1.81 -29.59
N ILE A 85 0.71 -2.16 -30.00
CA ILE A 85 -0.23 -2.95 -29.18
C ILE A 85 0.21 -4.41 -28.97
N LEU A 86 0.61 -5.10 -30.04
CA LEU A 86 0.99 -6.52 -29.95
C LEU A 86 2.21 -6.77 -29.03
N PRO A 87 3.35 -6.08 -29.20
CA PRO A 87 4.51 -6.26 -28.32
C PRO A 87 4.26 -5.77 -26.89
N SER A 88 3.43 -4.75 -26.67
CA SER A 88 3.07 -4.31 -25.31
C SER A 88 2.23 -5.35 -24.58
N VAL A 89 1.24 -5.96 -25.24
CA VAL A 89 0.44 -7.05 -24.67
C VAL A 89 1.33 -8.25 -24.33
N TYR A 90 2.26 -8.61 -25.21
CA TYR A 90 3.21 -9.70 -24.94
C TYR A 90 4.11 -9.40 -23.73
N ALA A 91 4.65 -8.18 -23.65
CA ALA A 91 5.50 -7.76 -22.52
C ALA A 91 4.74 -7.78 -21.19
N VAL A 92 3.49 -7.31 -21.17
CA VAL A 92 2.61 -7.33 -19.99
C VAL A 92 2.30 -8.77 -19.58
N ALA A 93 1.97 -9.65 -20.53
CA ALA A 93 1.67 -11.05 -20.26
C ALA A 93 2.89 -11.78 -19.67
N LEU A 94 4.08 -11.54 -20.23
CA LEU A 94 5.34 -12.11 -19.73
C LEU A 94 5.66 -11.60 -18.33
N TYR A 95 5.52 -10.30 -18.09
CA TYR A 95 5.69 -9.72 -16.75
C TYR A 95 4.73 -10.35 -15.74
N ALA A 96 3.44 -10.46 -16.08
CA ALA A 96 2.44 -11.07 -15.20
C ALA A 96 2.78 -12.54 -14.87
N ALA A 97 3.24 -13.31 -15.85
CA ALA A 97 3.66 -14.70 -15.64
C ALA A 97 4.86 -14.80 -14.69
N VAL A 98 5.90 -13.99 -14.89
CA VAL A 98 7.09 -13.97 -14.03
C VAL A 98 6.73 -13.54 -12.61
N SER A 99 5.91 -12.49 -12.46
CA SER A 99 5.44 -12.01 -11.15
C SER A 99 4.63 -13.09 -10.42
N LEU A 100 3.76 -13.82 -11.12
CA LEU A 100 3.00 -14.93 -10.54
C LEU A 100 3.93 -16.04 -10.04
N VAL A 101 4.93 -16.44 -10.84
CA VAL A 101 5.93 -17.44 -10.43
C VAL A 101 6.68 -16.97 -9.19
N ALA A 102 7.13 -15.71 -9.16
CA ALA A 102 7.83 -15.13 -8.02
C ALA A 102 6.98 -15.13 -6.75
N ILE A 103 5.69 -14.77 -6.85
CA ILE A 103 4.75 -14.82 -5.72
C ILE A 103 4.58 -16.26 -5.23
N VAL A 104 4.41 -17.24 -6.11
CA VAL A 104 4.28 -18.65 -5.73
C VAL A 104 5.53 -19.16 -5.02
N VAL A 105 6.73 -18.75 -5.45
CA VAL A 105 7.99 -19.08 -4.77
C VAL A 105 8.07 -18.43 -3.39
N LEU A 106 7.75 -17.14 -3.28
CA LEU A 106 7.76 -16.40 -2.01
C LEU A 106 6.72 -16.89 -1.00
N LEU A 107 5.57 -17.42 -1.46
CA LEU A 107 4.56 -18.00 -0.58
C LEU A 107 4.90 -19.43 -0.13
N ARG A 108 5.85 -20.10 -0.79
CA ARG A 108 6.28 -21.47 -0.47
C ARG A 108 7.53 -21.53 0.41
N GLY A 109 8.28 -20.43 0.54
CA GLY A 109 9.48 -20.30 1.38
C GLY A 109 9.19 -19.57 2.68
#